data_AF-A0A970N5A8-F1
#
_entry.id   AF-A0A970N5A8-F1
#
_cell.length_a   1.000
_cell.length_b   1.000
_cell.length_c   1.000
_cell.angle_alpha   90.00
_cell.angle_beta   90.00
_cell.angle_gamma   90.00
#
_symmetry.space_group_name_H-M   'P 1'
#
loop_
_entity.id
_entity.type
_entity.pdbx_description
1 polymer ?
#
loop_
_entity_poly.entity_id
_entity_poly.type
_entity_poly.pdbx_seq_one_letter_code
_entity_poly.pdbx_strand_id
1 'polypeptide(L)'
;MEKIKIDFNAFNSILENLGYKNRLDASFLYEVFLNALEANKSVEEANLFNRQLSFNPLVMILYIVNEHDYSLSVKKNLMNELLNEDTKEKYMQMLISISLDKYYTNEHLAFKSGTNLTRFSPVISTLITYLNFVQGVLSKLKQKTPQTTLIIDMLVKSFSLMKAIMDLLINGFETEAFSTWRTLHENECVLLLLVKHEKELIPAYLTHMKYAVAFRGGLYTKEKTDEIFVEIKQKMRDLDLKSKDMKRFIEYGWLFTLDKNLLPNDFKLNFRDGVQKLAGLSKNAKVYEMSSEVIHSSPLLIYSSKQYFRHLSVLHLYESFFNIEKIFSSLYLKLVQEEDQKRFLFMQKIYFVQLHNLYKLERAKLKSLKAKKTN
;
A
#
# COMPACT_ATOMS: atom_id res chain seq x y z
N MET A 1 -3.43 -20.27 30.89
CA MET A 1 -4.03 -19.06 30.27
C MET A 1 -5.52 -19.28 30.24
N GLU A 2 -6.31 -18.45 30.92
CA GLU A 2 -7.78 -18.45 30.74
C GLU A 2 -8.07 -18.21 29.26
N LYS A 3 -8.86 -19.11 28.65
CA LYS A 3 -9.39 -18.88 27.30
C LYS A 3 -10.26 -17.63 27.39
N ILE A 4 -9.94 -16.58 26.63
CA ILE A 4 -10.74 -15.37 26.54
C ILE A 4 -12.17 -15.79 26.17
N LYS A 5 -13.10 -15.64 27.12
CA LYS A 5 -14.52 -15.95 26.90
C LYS A 5 -15.17 -14.68 26.37
N ILE A 6 -15.50 -14.67 25.08
CA ILE A 6 -16.28 -13.59 24.47
C ILE A 6 -17.74 -13.81 24.84
N ASP A 7 -18.26 -13.00 25.75
CA ASP A 7 -19.69 -12.96 26.05
C ASP A 7 -20.46 -12.13 25.02
N PHE A 8 -21.78 -12.09 25.12
CA PHE A 8 -22.63 -11.36 24.18
C PHE A 8 -22.34 -9.86 24.13
N ASN A 9 -22.01 -9.25 25.28
CA ASN A 9 -21.71 -7.81 25.35
C ASN A 9 -20.39 -7.50 24.64
N ALA A 10 -19.35 -8.31 24.87
CA ALA A 10 -18.09 -8.21 24.16
C ALA A 10 -18.26 -8.47 22.66
N PHE A 11 -19.07 -9.45 22.27
CA PHE A 11 -19.41 -9.73 20.88
C PHE A 11 -20.09 -8.53 20.20
N ASN A 12 -21.10 -7.95 20.85
CA ASN A 12 -21.82 -6.80 20.32
C ASN A 12 -20.89 -5.57 20.19
N SER A 13 -20.01 -5.34 21.16
CA SER A 13 -18.99 -4.29 21.06
C SER A 13 -18.03 -4.51 19.88
N ILE A 14 -17.67 -5.76 19.59
CA ILE A 14 -16.87 -6.09 18.40
C ILE A 14 -17.63 -5.72 17.12
N LEU A 15 -18.91 -6.08 17.01
CA LEU A 15 -19.74 -5.74 15.84
C LEU A 15 -19.87 -4.22 15.63
N GLU A 16 -20.07 -3.47 16.72
CA GLU A 16 -20.14 -2.01 16.65
C GLU A 16 -18.83 -1.41 16.15
N ASN A 17 -17.70 -1.87 16.67
CA ASN A 17 -16.37 -1.40 16.26
C ASN A 17 -16.02 -1.76 14.81
N LEU A 18 -16.60 -2.83 14.26
CA LEU A 18 -16.47 -3.21 12.86
C LEU A 18 -17.39 -2.42 11.93
N GLY A 19 -18.28 -1.57 12.47
CA GLY A 19 -19.18 -0.74 11.68
C GLY A 19 -20.48 -1.43 11.23
N TYR A 20 -20.83 -2.59 11.81
CA TYR A 20 -22.06 -3.32 11.51
C TYR A 20 -23.25 -2.93 12.40
N LYS A 21 -23.14 -1.80 13.11
CA LYS A 21 -24.16 -1.33 14.06
C LYS A 21 -25.55 -1.32 13.41
N ASN A 22 -26.49 -2.07 14.00
CA ASN A 22 -27.89 -2.19 13.58
C ASN A 22 -28.15 -2.75 12.17
N ARG A 23 -27.13 -3.25 11.47
CA ARG A 23 -27.27 -3.81 10.12
C ARG A 23 -27.52 -5.32 10.12
N LEU A 24 -27.02 -6.01 11.15
CA LEU A 24 -27.07 -7.47 11.27
C LEU A 24 -27.71 -7.87 12.60
N ASP A 25 -28.36 -9.04 12.62
CA ASP A 25 -28.90 -9.62 13.85
C ASP A 25 -27.77 -10.15 14.73
N ALA A 26 -27.40 -9.36 15.75
CA ALA A 26 -26.32 -9.69 16.67
C ALA A 26 -26.59 -10.96 17.49
N SER A 27 -27.85 -11.23 17.83
CA SER A 27 -28.25 -12.40 18.62
C SER A 27 -28.07 -13.66 17.81
N PHE A 28 -28.56 -13.68 16.57
CA PHE A 28 -28.36 -14.78 15.63
C PHE A 28 -26.87 -15.04 15.37
N LEU A 29 -26.09 -14.00 15.11
CA LEU A 29 -24.66 -14.17 14.83
C LEU A 29 -23.86 -14.65 16.04
N TYR A 30 -24.25 -14.27 17.25
CA TYR A 30 -23.64 -14.79 18.47
C TYR A 30 -23.96 -16.28 18.68
N GLU A 31 -25.19 -16.70 18.37
CA GLU A 31 -25.58 -18.12 18.38
C GLU A 31 -24.74 -18.94 17.39
N VAL A 32 -24.60 -18.45 16.15
CA VAL A 32 -23.72 -19.05 15.13
C VAL A 32 -22.28 -19.17 15.66
N PHE A 33 -21.76 -18.13 16.31
CA PHE A 33 -20.42 -18.13 16.89
C PHE A 33 -20.25 -19.18 17.99
N LEU A 34 -21.20 -19.31 18.91
CA LEU A 34 -21.15 -20.32 19.96
C LEU A 34 -21.16 -21.74 19.40
N ASN A 35 -22.01 -22.00 18.40
CA ASN A 35 -22.05 -23.30 17.72
C ASN A 35 -20.76 -23.57 16.94
N ALA A 36 -20.15 -22.55 16.32
CA ALA A 36 -18.85 -22.70 15.67
C ALA A 36 -17.72 -23.01 16.66
N LEU A 37 -17.75 -22.43 17.87
CA LEU A 37 -16.81 -22.78 18.94
C LEU A 37 -16.95 -24.24 19.39
N GLU A 38 -18.18 -24.76 19.42
CA GLU A 38 -18.44 -26.15 19.76
C GLU A 38 -17.96 -27.09 18.66
N ALA A 39 -18.33 -26.83 17.40
CA ALA A 39 -17.86 -27.60 16.25
C ALA A 39 -16.32 -27.60 16.13
N ASN A 40 -15.66 -26.49 16.51
CA ASN A 40 -14.21 -26.42 16.57
C ASN A 40 -13.58 -27.41 17.55
N LYS A 41 -14.23 -27.69 18.70
CA LYS A 41 -13.73 -28.69 19.66
C LYS A 41 -13.67 -30.07 19.03
N SER A 42 -14.69 -30.44 18.25
CA SER A 42 -14.73 -31.71 17.53
C SER A 42 -13.58 -31.83 16.52
N VAL A 43 -13.20 -30.73 15.86
CA VAL A 43 -12.05 -30.68 14.94
C VAL A 43 -10.72 -30.82 15.68
N GLU A 44 -10.58 -30.17 16.85
CA GLU A 44 -9.40 -30.30 17.72
C GLU A 44 -9.25 -31.73 18.26
N GLU A 45 -10.35 -32.34 18.73
CA GLU A 45 -10.39 -33.71 19.26
C GLU A 45 -10.07 -34.76 18.19
N ALA A 46 -10.55 -34.55 16.96
CA ALA A 46 -10.22 -35.41 15.83
C ALA A 46 -8.75 -35.31 15.37
N ASN A 47 -7.97 -34.36 15.92
CA ASN A 47 -6.56 -34.10 15.62
C ASN A 47 -6.24 -34.09 14.11
N LEU A 48 -7.17 -33.55 13.30
CA LEU A 48 -7.12 -33.62 11.84
C LEU A 48 -5.85 -33.01 11.22
N PHE A 49 -5.13 -32.18 11.98
CA PHE A 49 -3.95 -31.45 11.50
C PHE A 49 -2.63 -31.91 12.14
N ASN A 50 -2.63 -32.94 13.01
CA ASN A 50 -1.45 -33.46 13.72
C ASN A 50 -0.60 -32.40 14.43
N ARG A 51 -1.22 -31.28 14.83
CA ARG A 51 -0.58 -30.17 15.55
C ARG A 51 -1.64 -29.38 16.32
N GLN A 52 -1.25 -28.84 17.46
CA GLN A 52 -2.11 -27.96 18.24
C GLN A 52 -2.26 -26.62 17.52
N LEU A 53 -3.43 -26.38 16.93
CA LEU A 53 -3.75 -25.11 16.27
C LEU A 53 -4.30 -24.12 17.30
N SER A 54 -3.74 -22.91 17.32
CA SER A 54 -4.27 -21.85 18.18
C SER A 54 -5.56 -21.30 17.58
N PHE A 55 -6.68 -21.49 18.26
CA PHE A 55 -7.95 -20.88 17.85
C PHE A 55 -8.01 -19.39 18.21
N ASN A 56 -8.33 -18.53 17.24
CA ASN A 56 -8.53 -17.10 17.44
C ASN A 56 -10.03 -16.74 17.28
N PRO A 57 -10.75 -16.53 18.39
CA PRO A 57 -12.18 -16.23 18.36
C PRO A 57 -12.53 -14.98 17.56
N LEU A 58 -11.67 -13.94 17.56
CA LEU A 58 -11.95 -12.70 16.83
C LEU A 58 -11.94 -12.92 15.32
N VAL A 59 -11.00 -13.73 14.82
CA VAL A 59 -10.92 -14.04 13.38
C VAL A 59 -12.11 -14.90 12.96
N MET A 60 -12.56 -15.81 13.82
CA MET A 60 -13.78 -16.59 13.56
C MET A 60 -15.02 -15.70 13.44
N ILE A 61 -15.19 -14.75 14.35
CA ILE A 61 -16.29 -13.76 14.28
C ILE A 61 -16.25 -13.00 12.96
N LEU A 62 -15.05 -12.58 12.52
CA LEU A 62 -14.90 -11.88 11.24
C LEU A 62 -15.35 -12.73 10.04
N TYR A 63 -14.99 -14.01 9.99
CA TYR A 63 -15.48 -14.89 8.92
C TYR A 63 -17.01 -15.00 8.95
N ILE A 64 -17.61 -15.29 10.11
CA ILE A 64 -19.08 -15.43 10.26
C ILE A 64 -19.81 -14.17 9.80
N VAL A 65 -19.38 -13.00 10.28
CA VAL A 65 -20.03 -11.71 9.99
C VAL A 65 -19.94 -11.36 8.51
N ASN A 66 -18.77 -11.54 7.88
CA ASN A 66 -18.59 -11.22 6.47
C ASN A 66 -19.35 -12.19 5.55
N GLU A 67 -19.40 -13.48 5.88
CA GLU A 67 -20.19 -14.46 5.13
C GLU A 67 -21.69 -14.19 5.24
N HIS A 68 -22.16 -13.78 6.42
CA HIS A 68 -23.55 -13.41 6.61
C HIS A 68 -23.91 -12.13 5.84
N ASP A 69 -23.10 -11.07 5.94
CA ASP A 69 -23.33 -9.81 5.21
C ASP A 69 -23.33 -10.04 3.69
N TYR A 70 -22.40 -10.86 3.20
CA TYR A 70 -22.39 -11.30 1.80
C TYR A 70 -23.68 -12.03 1.42
N SER A 71 -24.11 -12.99 2.24
CA SER A 71 -25.33 -13.77 1.98
C SER A 71 -26.57 -12.90 1.88
N LEU A 72 -26.71 -11.92 2.77
CA LEU A 72 -27.81 -10.94 2.76
C LEU A 72 -27.77 -10.04 1.52
N SER A 73 -26.56 -9.65 1.07
CA SER A 73 -26.41 -8.81 -0.12
C SER A 73 -26.81 -9.52 -1.42
N VAL A 74 -26.61 -10.84 -1.50
CA VAL A 74 -26.91 -11.65 -2.69
C VAL A 74 -28.35 -12.15 -2.66
N LYS A 75 -28.84 -12.60 -1.50
CA LYS A 75 -30.19 -13.16 -1.34
C LYS A 75 -31.12 -12.13 -0.69
N LYS A 76 -31.78 -11.32 -1.52
CA LYS A 76 -32.68 -10.23 -1.08
C LYS A 76 -33.79 -10.67 -0.11
N ASN A 77 -34.27 -11.92 -0.22
CA ASN A 77 -35.33 -12.46 0.62
C ASN A 77 -34.83 -13.30 1.79
N LEU A 78 -33.51 -13.42 1.99
CA LEU A 78 -32.95 -14.29 3.02
C LEU A 78 -33.48 -13.96 4.41
N MET A 79 -33.62 -12.68 4.77
CA MET A 79 -34.21 -12.30 6.07
C MET A 79 -35.62 -12.86 6.27
N ASN A 80 -36.44 -12.91 5.22
CA ASN A 80 -37.79 -13.48 5.29
C ASN A 80 -37.76 -15.01 5.33
N GLU A 81 -36.82 -15.63 4.61
CA GLU A 81 -36.61 -17.08 4.64
C GLU A 81 -36.13 -17.58 6.01
N LEU A 82 -35.31 -16.79 6.70
CA LEU A 82 -34.82 -17.08 8.05
C LEU A 82 -35.89 -16.97 9.15
N LEU A 83 -37.12 -16.54 8.83
CA LEU A 83 -38.27 -16.64 9.74
C LEU A 83 -38.76 -18.09 9.89
N ASN A 84 -38.43 -18.97 8.95
CA ASN A 84 -38.71 -20.40 9.04
C ASN A 84 -37.56 -21.09 9.80
N GLU A 85 -37.87 -21.75 10.92
CA GLU A 85 -36.85 -22.36 11.80
C GLU A 85 -36.01 -23.44 11.08
N ASP A 86 -36.60 -24.32 10.26
CA ASP A 86 -35.84 -25.33 9.50
C ASP A 86 -34.82 -24.68 8.54
N THR A 87 -35.22 -23.55 7.94
CA THR A 87 -34.37 -22.80 7.00
C THR A 87 -33.27 -22.06 7.73
N LYS A 88 -33.60 -21.48 8.89
CA LYS A 88 -32.66 -20.83 9.80
C LYS A 88 -31.62 -21.80 10.33
N GLU A 89 -32.02 -23.01 10.73
CA GLU A 89 -31.10 -24.04 11.21
C GLU A 89 -30.15 -24.51 10.09
N LYS A 90 -30.69 -24.83 8.90
CA LYS A 90 -29.86 -25.19 7.73
C LYS A 90 -28.89 -24.08 7.35
N TYR A 91 -29.35 -22.84 7.38
CA TYR A 91 -28.51 -21.68 7.09
C TYR A 91 -27.41 -21.49 8.14
N MET A 92 -27.74 -21.64 9.42
CA MET A 92 -26.76 -21.58 10.52
C MET A 92 -25.69 -22.64 10.34
N GLN A 93 -26.06 -23.91 10.09
CA GLN A 93 -25.10 -25.00 9.87
C GLN A 93 -24.21 -24.74 8.65
N MET A 94 -24.77 -24.23 7.56
CA MET A 94 -24.00 -23.82 6.38
C MET A 94 -23.01 -22.70 6.73
N LEU A 95 -23.45 -21.68 7.49
CA LEU A 95 -22.62 -20.54 7.88
C LEU A 95 -21.47 -20.96 8.80
N ILE A 96 -21.73 -21.86 9.75
CA ILE A 96 -20.70 -22.46 10.62
C ILE A 96 -19.67 -23.20 9.78
N SER A 97 -20.13 -24.11 8.92
CA SER A 97 -19.26 -24.95 8.09
C SER A 97 -18.34 -24.12 7.18
N ILE A 98 -18.90 -23.20 6.40
CA ILE A 98 -18.13 -22.32 5.49
C ILE A 98 -17.12 -21.47 6.27
N SER A 99 -17.53 -20.93 7.42
CA SER A 99 -16.66 -20.05 8.21
C SER A 99 -15.51 -20.83 8.85
N LEU A 100 -15.76 -22.06 9.33
CA LEU A 100 -14.72 -22.93 9.88
C LEU A 100 -13.75 -23.40 8.78
N ASP A 101 -14.26 -23.82 7.62
CA ASP A 101 -13.43 -24.21 6.49
C ASP A 101 -12.49 -23.08 6.07
N LYS A 102 -13.02 -21.86 5.95
CA LYS A 102 -12.22 -20.67 5.63
C LYS A 102 -11.21 -20.35 6.72
N TYR A 103 -11.62 -20.40 7.99
CA TYR A 103 -10.72 -20.18 9.13
C TYR A 103 -9.54 -21.15 9.11
N TYR A 104 -9.80 -22.46 9.05
CA TYR A 104 -8.74 -23.46 9.04
C TYR A 104 -7.85 -23.37 7.80
N THR A 105 -8.47 -23.20 6.64
CA THR A 105 -7.73 -23.13 5.37
C THR A 105 -6.84 -21.88 5.34
N ASN A 106 -7.36 -20.71 5.67
CA ASN A 106 -6.64 -19.45 5.50
C ASN A 106 -5.71 -19.14 6.68
N GLU A 107 -6.07 -19.48 7.91
CA GLU A 107 -5.23 -19.13 9.08
C GLU A 107 -4.16 -20.19 9.38
N HIS A 108 -4.45 -21.46 9.06
CA HIS A 108 -3.59 -22.57 9.44
C HIS A 108 -2.96 -23.29 8.24
N LEU A 109 -3.67 -23.41 7.11
CA LEU A 109 -3.19 -24.11 5.92
C LEU A 109 -2.79 -23.19 4.77
N ALA A 110 -2.84 -21.86 4.97
CA ALA A 110 -2.52 -20.93 3.91
C ALA A 110 -1.14 -21.21 3.33
N PHE A 111 -1.10 -21.34 2.01
CA PHE A 111 0.15 -21.52 1.29
C PHE A 111 1.05 -20.32 1.55
N LYS A 112 2.19 -20.57 2.21
CA LYS A 112 3.26 -19.59 2.35
C LYS A 112 4.36 -19.96 1.38
N SER A 113 4.72 -19.03 0.50
CA SER A 113 5.63 -19.23 -0.62
C SER A 113 7.12 -19.43 -0.23
N GLY A 114 7.38 -19.93 0.98
CA GLY A 114 8.73 -20.23 1.49
C GLY A 114 9.51 -19.00 1.95
N THR A 115 8.84 -17.91 2.33
CA THR A 115 9.54 -16.70 2.79
C THR A 115 10.14 -16.87 4.18
N ASN A 116 11.42 -16.50 4.31
CA ASN A 116 12.07 -16.34 5.62
C ASN A 116 11.81 -14.95 6.23
N LEU A 117 10.98 -14.12 5.60
CA LEU A 117 10.66 -12.78 6.05
C LEU A 117 9.25 -12.78 6.61
N THR A 118 9.11 -12.54 7.91
CA THR A 118 7.81 -12.50 8.57
C THR A 118 7.51 -11.08 9.05
N ARG A 119 6.25 -10.81 9.40
CA ARG A 119 5.83 -9.55 10.04
C ARG A 119 6.59 -9.23 11.33
N PHE A 120 7.25 -10.22 11.93
CA PHE A 120 8.03 -10.09 13.16
C PHE A 120 9.52 -9.82 12.92
N SER A 121 10.01 -10.03 11.70
CA SER A 121 11.40 -9.72 11.35
C SER A 121 11.70 -8.24 11.61
N PRO A 122 12.80 -7.88 12.29
CA PRO A 122 13.15 -6.47 12.53
C PRO A 122 13.25 -5.62 11.26
N VAL A 123 13.66 -6.23 10.14
CA VAL A 123 13.68 -5.58 8.81
C VAL A 123 12.28 -5.09 8.41
N ILE A 124 11.26 -5.84 8.81
CA ILE A 124 9.87 -5.55 8.51
C ILE A 124 9.21 -4.71 9.62
N SER A 125 9.22 -5.23 10.85
CA SER A 125 8.46 -4.68 11.97
C SER A 125 8.89 -3.27 12.34
N THR A 126 10.19 -2.96 12.34
CA THR A 126 10.69 -1.61 12.67
C THR A 126 10.17 -0.58 11.68
N LEU A 127 10.21 -0.86 10.37
CA LEU A 127 9.70 0.08 9.37
C LEU A 127 8.18 0.16 9.45
N ILE A 128 7.46 -0.95 9.60
CA ILE A 128 5.99 -0.94 9.74
C ILE A 128 5.55 -0.09 10.96
N THR A 129 6.23 -0.20 12.09
CA THR A 129 5.94 0.63 13.28
C THR A 129 6.06 2.12 12.95
N TYR A 130 7.15 2.51 12.27
CA TYR A 130 7.33 3.89 11.82
C TYR A 130 6.24 4.33 10.84
N LEU A 131 5.93 3.50 9.85
CA LEU A 131 4.91 3.78 8.84
C LEU A 131 3.53 3.95 9.46
N ASN A 132 3.15 3.11 10.44
CA ASN A 132 1.87 3.23 11.12
C ASN A 132 1.76 4.54 11.91
N PHE A 133 2.84 4.98 12.57
CA PHE A 133 2.88 6.30 13.20
C PHE A 133 2.66 7.41 12.16
N VAL A 134 3.44 7.41 11.07
CA VAL A 134 3.36 8.45 10.03
C VAL A 134 1.99 8.48 9.36
N GLN A 135 1.41 7.32 9.05
CA GLN A 135 0.07 7.24 8.47
C GLN A 135 -1.01 7.73 9.44
N GLY A 136 -0.87 7.44 10.75
CA GLY A 136 -1.77 7.93 11.79
C GLY A 136 -1.69 9.46 11.99
N VAL A 137 -0.54 10.06 11.71
CA VAL A 137 -0.37 11.52 11.67
C VAL A 137 -1.02 12.09 10.40
N LEU A 138 -0.64 11.56 9.23
CA LEU A 138 -1.09 12.08 7.95
C LEU A 138 -2.60 11.96 7.77
N SER A 139 -3.25 10.94 8.35
CA SER A 139 -4.70 10.80 8.30
C SER A 139 -5.43 11.98 8.93
N LYS A 140 -4.83 12.67 9.92
CA LYS A 140 -5.37 13.87 10.57
C LYS A 140 -5.11 15.15 9.79
N LEU A 141 -4.09 15.15 8.91
CA LEU A 141 -3.68 16.33 8.13
C LEU A 141 -4.34 16.39 6.74
N LYS A 142 -5.06 15.34 6.33
CA LYS A 142 -5.76 15.31 5.04
C LYS A 142 -6.86 16.38 4.99
N GLN A 143 -6.73 17.34 4.08
CA GLN A 143 -7.83 18.20 3.64
C GLN A 143 -8.17 17.89 2.18
N LYS A 144 -9.34 18.32 1.70
CA LYS A 144 -9.87 17.95 0.37
C LYS A 144 -9.44 18.89 -0.77
N THR A 145 -8.50 19.80 -0.56
CA THR A 145 -8.13 20.84 -1.53
C THR A 145 -6.71 20.61 -2.08
N PRO A 146 -6.56 20.07 -3.31
CA PRO A 146 -5.25 19.68 -3.86
C PRO A 146 -4.21 20.81 -3.90
N GLN A 147 -4.64 22.06 -4.05
CA GLN A 147 -3.77 23.24 -4.07
C GLN A 147 -2.97 23.41 -2.78
N THR A 148 -3.53 22.98 -1.64
CA THR A 148 -2.88 23.09 -0.32
C THR A 148 -2.42 21.74 0.21
N THR A 149 -2.88 20.62 -0.37
CA THR A 149 -2.59 19.27 0.14
C THR A 149 -1.78 18.37 -0.77
N LEU A 150 -1.42 18.78 -2.00
CA LEU A 150 -0.73 17.91 -2.96
C LEU A 150 0.46 17.15 -2.34
N ILE A 151 1.33 17.85 -1.60
CA ILE A 151 2.48 17.24 -0.91
C ILE A 151 2.02 16.20 0.13
N ILE A 152 1.00 16.52 0.92
CA ILE A 152 0.42 15.60 1.93
C ILE A 152 -0.18 14.37 1.25
N ASP A 153 -0.93 14.55 0.16
CA ASP A 153 -1.56 13.47 -0.59
C ASP A 153 -0.51 12.54 -1.21
N MET A 154 0.57 13.11 -1.75
CA MET A 154 1.71 12.34 -2.26
C MET A 154 2.46 11.61 -1.16
N LEU A 155 2.65 12.21 0.02
CA LEU A 155 3.23 11.54 1.19
C LEU A 155 2.36 10.35 1.62
N VAL A 156 1.04 10.53 1.72
CA VAL A 156 0.09 9.45 2.04
C VAL A 156 0.20 8.32 1.04
N LYS A 157 0.27 8.63 -0.26
CA LYS A 157 0.44 7.63 -1.31
C LYS A 157 1.78 6.91 -1.19
N SER A 158 2.88 7.62 -0.96
CA SER A 158 4.21 7.06 -0.73
C SER A 158 4.22 6.06 0.41
N PHE A 159 3.77 6.46 1.61
CA PHE A 159 3.80 5.57 2.77
C PHE A 159 2.83 4.39 2.64
N SER A 160 1.72 4.56 1.91
CA SER A 160 0.84 3.45 1.54
C SER A 160 1.51 2.45 0.58
N LEU A 161 2.25 2.94 -0.42
CA LEU A 161 3.03 2.07 -1.31
C LEU A 161 4.14 1.34 -0.55
N MET A 162 4.81 1.99 0.39
CA MET A 162 5.79 1.34 1.27
C MET A 162 5.17 0.20 2.07
N LYS A 163 3.98 0.41 2.65
CA LYS A 163 3.25 -0.64 3.37
C LYS A 163 2.88 -1.82 2.45
N ALA A 164 2.38 -1.52 1.25
CA ALA A 164 2.07 -2.54 0.25
C ALA A 164 3.31 -3.37 -0.15
N ILE A 165 4.46 -2.73 -0.37
CA ILE A 165 5.74 -3.43 -0.64
C ILE A 165 6.09 -4.40 0.50
N MET A 166 5.89 -3.98 1.75
CA MET A 166 6.18 -4.81 2.93
C MET A 166 5.25 -6.02 3.01
N ASP A 167 3.96 -5.82 2.76
CA ASP A 167 2.98 -6.91 2.73
C ASP A 167 3.29 -7.91 1.61
N LEU A 168 3.67 -7.44 0.43
CA LEU A 168 4.12 -8.28 -0.68
C LEU A 168 5.37 -9.10 -0.28
N LEU A 169 6.35 -8.48 0.38
CA LEU A 169 7.56 -9.17 0.86
C LEU A 169 7.27 -10.23 1.94
N ILE A 170 6.34 -9.95 2.86
CA ILE A 170 5.92 -10.91 3.90
C ILE A 170 5.28 -12.15 3.25
N ASN A 171 4.45 -11.94 2.23
CA ASN A 171 3.73 -13.00 1.52
C ASN A 171 4.57 -13.69 0.41
N GLY A 172 5.78 -13.18 0.14
CA GLY A 172 6.74 -13.76 -0.80
C GLY A 172 6.44 -13.51 -2.26
N PHE A 173 5.96 -12.31 -2.51
CA PHE A 173 5.81 -11.72 -3.82
C PHE A 173 6.96 -10.71 -4.03
N GLU A 174 8.21 -11.20 -4.01
CA GLU A 174 9.39 -10.31 -4.02
C GLU A 174 9.55 -9.51 -5.32
N THR A 175 9.15 -10.11 -6.45
CA THR A 175 9.17 -9.50 -7.78
C THR A 175 8.10 -8.41 -7.91
N GLU A 176 6.93 -8.63 -7.34
CA GLU A 176 5.81 -7.69 -7.27
C GLU A 176 6.14 -6.55 -6.30
N ALA A 177 6.79 -6.86 -5.18
CA ALA A 177 7.32 -5.86 -4.25
C ALA A 177 8.35 -4.96 -4.96
N PHE A 178 9.24 -5.54 -5.76
CA PHE A 178 10.22 -4.78 -6.55
C PHE A 178 9.56 -3.92 -7.61
N SER A 179 8.55 -4.47 -8.30
CA SER A 179 7.76 -3.75 -9.29
C SER A 179 6.98 -2.60 -8.66
N THR A 180 6.44 -2.79 -7.46
CA THR A 180 5.72 -1.75 -6.70
C THR A 180 6.67 -0.65 -6.23
N TRP A 181 7.92 -0.99 -5.88
CA TRP A 181 8.95 0.02 -5.58
C TRP A 181 9.16 0.99 -6.74
N ARG A 182 9.03 0.55 -7.99
CA ARG A 182 9.11 1.45 -9.16
C ARG A 182 8.12 2.61 -9.05
N THR A 183 6.86 2.32 -8.76
CA THR A 183 5.82 3.35 -8.59
C THR A 183 6.10 4.24 -7.38
N LEU A 184 6.63 3.68 -6.29
CA LEU A 184 7.08 4.48 -5.14
C LEU A 184 8.20 5.44 -5.55
N HIS A 185 9.18 4.97 -6.33
CA HIS A 185 10.31 5.76 -6.80
C HIS A 185 9.88 6.84 -7.80
N GLU A 186 8.90 6.55 -8.66
CA GLU A 186 8.29 7.57 -9.52
C GLU A 186 7.65 8.70 -8.68
N ASN A 187 6.87 8.33 -7.67
CA ASN A 187 6.26 9.28 -6.75
C ASN A 187 7.30 10.05 -5.92
N GLU A 188 8.38 9.39 -5.47
CA GLU A 188 9.51 10.00 -4.76
C GLU A 188 10.17 11.10 -5.59
N CYS A 189 10.51 10.81 -6.86
CA CYS A 189 11.17 11.78 -7.74
C CYS A 189 10.30 13.02 -7.98
N VAL A 190 9.00 12.83 -8.24
CA VAL A 190 8.07 13.96 -8.40
C VAL A 190 7.97 14.75 -7.11
N LEU A 191 7.80 14.08 -5.96
CA LEU A 191 7.67 14.72 -4.66
C LEU A 191 8.91 15.57 -4.32
N LEU A 192 10.12 15.06 -4.57
CA LEU A 192 11.36 15.81 -4.35
C LEU A 192 11.42 17.09 -5.18
N LEU A 193 10.99 17.04 -6.45
CA LEU A 193 10.96 18.20 -7.32
C LEU A 193 9.93 19.24 -6.85
N LEU A 194 8.72 18.79 -6.52
CA LEU A 194 7.67 19.68 -6.03
C LEU A 194 8.05 20.37 -4.72
N VAL A 195 8.70 19.67 -3.78
CA VAL A 195 9.16 20.28 -2.53
C VAL A 195 10.31 21.27 -2.77
N LYS A 196 11.21 20.96 -3.72
CA LYS A 196 12.37 21.81 -4.01
C LYS A 196 11.98 23.10 -4.76
N HIS A 197 10.96 23.05 -5.60
CA HIS A 197 10.51 24.14 -6.47
C HIS A 197 8.99 24.37 -6.32
N GLU A 198 8.57 24.51 -5.06
CA GLU A 198 7.16 24.52 -4.65
C GLU A 198 6.32 25.57 -5.39
N LYS A 199 6.84 26.80 -5.48
CA LYS A 199 6.13 27.94 -6.05
C LYS A 199 5.89 27.79 -7.55
N GLU A 200 6.87 27.26 -8.26
CA GLU A 200 6.84 27.13 -9.71
C GLU A 200 6.14 25.84 -10.16
N LEU A 201 6.46 24.71 -9.52
CA LEU A 201 6.05 23.39 -10.03
C LEU A 201 4.70 22.92 -9.53
N ILE A 202 4.23 23.29 -8.33
CA ILE A 202 2.91 22.84 -7.86
C ILE A 202 1.79 23.33 -8.80
N PRO A 203 1.70 24.62 -9.16
CA PRO A 203 0.66 25.09 -10.07
C PRO A 203 0.74 24.43 -11.45
N ALA A 204 1.96 24.28 -11.99
CA ALA A 204 2.20 23.65 -13.28
C ALA A 204 1.80 22.16 -13.25
N TYR A 205 2.20 21.43 -12.21
CA TYR A 205 1.88 20.01 -12.04
C TYR A 205 0.37 19.78 -11.93
N LEU A 206 -0.34 20.60 -11.13
CA LEU A 206 -1.80 20.54 -11.03
C LEU A 206 -2.50 20.81 -12.38
N THR A 207 -1.92 21.69 -13.20
CA THR A 207 -2.42 21.96 -14.56
C THR A 207 -2.21 20.74 -15.47
N HIS A 208 -1.04 20.11 -15.42
CA HIS A 208 -0.76 18.89 -16.16
C HIS A 208 -1.58 17.68 -15.69
N MET A 209 -1.95 17.61 -14.41
CA MET A 209 -2.94 16.64 -13.92
C MET A 209 -4.30 16.82 -14.60
N LYS A 210 -4.77 18.08 -14.78
CA LYS A 210 -6.01 18.35 -15.53
C LYS A 210 -5.88 17.94 -17.00
N TYR A 211 -4.73 18.18 -17.62
CA TYR A 211 -4.46 17.71 -18.98
C TYR A 211 -4.54 16.19 -19.08
N ALA A 212 -3.98 15.46 -18.12
CA ALA A 212 -4.03 14.00 -18.10
C ALA A 212 -5.47 13.47 -17.94
N VAL A 213 -6.30 14.13 -17.12
CA VAL A 213 -7.72 13.79 -16.98
C VAL A 213 -8.48 14.05 -18.30
N ALA A 214 -8.27 15.21 -18.93
CA ALA A 214 -8.87 15.55 -20.22
C ALA A 214 -8.47 14.55 -21.32
N PHE A 215 -7.19 14.20 -21.40
CA PHE A 215 -6.66 13.25 -22.38
C PHE A 215 -7.24 11.84 -22.27
N ARG A 216 -7.67 11.44 -21.05
CA ARG A 216 -8.31 10.15 -20.78
C ARG A 216 -9.83 10.20 -20.88
N GLY A 217 -10.43 11.33 -21.29
CA GLY A 217 -11.88 11.50 -21.37
C GLY A 217 -12.57 11.59 -20.01
N GLY A 218 -11.85 11.94 -18.95
CA GLY A 218 -12.38 12.00 -17.59
C GLY A 218 -13.15 13.30 -17.26
N LEU A 219 -13.38 14.17 -18.24
CA LEU A 219 -14.14 15.40 -18.08
C LEU A 219 -15.59 15.21 -18.51
N TYR A 220 -16.50 15.87 -17.79
CA TYR A 220 -17.94 15.69 -17.97
C TYR A 220 -18.49 16.22 -19.31
N THR A 221 -17.77 17.09 -20.00
CA THR A 221 -18.24 17.69 -21.27
C THR A 221 -17.15 17.69 -22.34
N LYS A 222 -17.59 17.54 -23.59
CA LYS A 222 -16.71 17.51 -24.76
C LYS A 222 -16.10 18.88 -25.03
N GLU A 223 -16.86 19.94 -24.80
CA GLU A 223 -16.47 21.34 -25.01
C GLU A 223 -15.27 21.71 -24.11
N LYS A 224 -15.32 21.34 -22.82
CA LYS A 224 -14.20 21.58 -21.88
C LYS A 224 -12.96 20.77 -22.24
N THR A 225 -13.17 19.58 -22.81
CA THR A 225 -12.07 18.75 -23.27
C THR A 225 -11.38 19.40 -24.48
N ASP A 226 -12.16 19.89 -25.44
CA ASP A 226 -11.66 20.57 -26.64
C ASP A 226 -10.90 21.88 -26.28
N GLU A 227 -11.42 22.68 -25.35
CA GLU A 227 -10.74 23.88 -24.83
C GLU A 227 -9.36 23.56 -24.25
N ILE A 228 -9.27 22.51 -23.43
CA ILE A 228 -7.99 22.06 -22.86
C ILE A 228 -7.04 21.55 -23.94
N PHE A 229 -7.54 20.85 -24.96
CA PHE A 229 -6.70 20.42 -26.08
C PHE A 229 -6.18 21.58 -26.93
N VAL A 230 -6.95 22.66 -27.09
CA VAL A 230 -6.47 23.90 -27.72
C VAL A 230 -5.34 24.51 -26.89
N GLU A 231 -5.51 24.61 -25.57
CA GLU A 231 -4.48 25.11 -24.66
C GLU A 231 -3.19 24.27 -24.73
N ILE A 232 -3.31 22.94 -24.69
CA ILE A 232 -2.17 22.02 -24.80
C ILE A 232 -1.43 22.24 -26.13
N LYS A 233 -2.15 22.29 -27.26
CA LYS A 233 -1.54 22.50 -28.58
C LYS A 233 -0.83 23.84 -28.69
N GLN A 234 -1.38 24.90 -28.09
CA GLN A 234 -0.73 26.20 -28.07
C GLN A 234 0.58 26.15 -27.28
N LYS A 235 0.54 25.66 -26.03
CA LYS A 235 1.76 25.53 -25.21
C LYS A 235 2.83 24.63 -25.82
N MET A 236 2.42 23.56 -26.50
CA MET A 236 3.35 22.71 -27.24
C MET A 236 4.03 23.46 -28.40
N ARG A 237 3.29 24.29 -29.14
CA ARG A 237 3.87 25.11 -30.23
C ARG A 237 4.88 26.12 -29.68
N ASP A 238 4.58 26.75 -28.55
CA ASP A 238 5.47 27.72 -27.90
C ASP A 238 6.80 27.07 -27.41
N LEU A 239 6.80 25.75 -27.23
CA LEU A 239 7.94 24.93 -26.83
C LEU A 239 8.57 24.13 -27.98
N ASP A 240 8.16 24.40 -29.23
CA ASP A 240 8.60 23.68 -30.44
C ASP A 240 8.41 22.15 -30.38
N LEU A 241 7.33 21.70 -29.72
CA LEU A 241 6.96 20.29 -29.60
C LEU A 241 5.99 19.86 -30.71
N LYS A 242 6.18 18.64 -31.22
CA LYS A 242 5.34 18.07 -32.29
C LYS A 242 4.17 17.28 -31.71
N SER A 243 3.13 17.03 -32.51
CA SER A 243 1.95 16.25 -32.07
C SER A 243 2.29 14.88 -31.47
N LYS A 244 3.35 14.22 -31.96
CA LYS A 244 3.85 12.94 -31.42
C LYS A 244 4.32 13.02 -29.96
N ASP A 245 4.67 14.22 -29.50
CA ASP A 245 5.17 14.48 -28.15
C ASP A 245 4.04 14.82 -27.17
N MET A 246 2.78 14.90 -27.63
CA MET A 246 1.64 15.33 -26.81
C MET A 246 1.49 14.53 -25.52
N LYS A 247 1.54 13.19 -25.60
CA LYS A 247 1.45 12.35 -24.40
C LYS A 247 2.58 12.65 -23.40
N ARG A 248 3.81 12.79 -23.90
CA ARG A 248 4.99 13.11 -23.09
C ARG A 248 4.92 14.51 -22.50
N PHE A 249 4.40 15.48 -23.25
CA PHE A 249 4.16 16.82 -22.77
C PHE A 249 3.09 16.85 -21.67
N ILE A 250 2.00 16.11 -21.82
CA ILE A 250 0.97 16.00 -20.78
C ILE A 250 1.56 15.40 -19.50
N GLU A 251 2.35 14.33 -19.60
CA GLU A 251 2.97 13.65 -18.45
C GLU A 251 4.11 14.44 -17.78
N TYR A 252 4.94 15.15 -18.55
CA TYR A 252 6.22 15.72 -18.07
C TYR A 252 6.42 17.21 -18.37
N GLY A 253 5.51 17.84 -19.13
CA GLY A 253 5.68 19.22 -19.61
C GLY A 253 5.68 20.28 -18.51
N TRP A 254 5.15 19.96 -17.31
CA TRP A 254 5.25 20.80 -16.12
C TRP A 254 6.70 21.11 -15.71
N LEU A 255 7.67 20.30 -16.16
CA LEU A 255 9.10 20.54 -15.94
C LEU A 255 9.64 21.75 -16.72
N PHE A 256 8.99 22.18 -17.81
CA PHE A 256 9.40 23.37 -18.55
C PHE A 256 9.17 24.68 -17.80
N THR A 257 8.45 24.65 -16.67
CA THR A 257 8.30 25.80 -15.78
C THR A 257 9.56 26.06 -14.95
N LEU A 258 10.50 25.11 -14.88
CA LEU A 258 11.82 25.35 -14.29
C LEU A 258 12.61 26.37 -15.11
N ASP A 259 13.48 27.11 -14.43
CA ASP A 259 14.51 27.92 -15.11
C ASP A 259 15.30 27.04 -16.10
N LYS A 260 15.48 27.53 -17.32
CA LYS A 260 16.24 26.85 -18.37
C LYS A 260 17.65 26.46 -17.91
N ASN A 261 18.26 27.23 -17.01
CA ASN A 261 19.57 26.92 -16.44
C ASN A 261 19.58 25.67 -15.53
N LEU A 262 18.41 25.25 -15.05
CA LEU A 262 18.24 24.03 -14.26
C LEU A 262 17.97 22.80 -15.13
N LEU A 263 17.59 22.99 -16.39
CA LEU A 263 17.36 21.90 -17.33
C LEU A 263 18.70 21.42 -17.92
N PRO A 264 19.01 20.12 -17.84
CA PRO A 264 20.18 19.57 -18.51
C PRO A 264 20.13 19.83 -20.02
N ASN A 265 21.29 20.03 -20.65
CA ASN A 265 21.41 20.22 -22.10
C ASN A 265 20.79 19.06 -22.92
N ASP A 266 20.75 17.85 -22.35
CA ASP A 266 20.19 16.64 -22.92
C ASP A 266 18.80 16.29 -22.36
N PHE A 267 18.07 17.28 -21.82
CA PHE A 267 16.76 17.07 -21.22
C PHE A 267 15.77 16.39 -22.19
N LYS A 268 15.03 15.40 -21.66
CA LYS A 268 13.99 14.69 -22.40
C LYS A 268 12.70 14.62 -21.58
N LEU A 269 11.56 14.70 -22.28
CA LEU A 269 10.23 14.48 -21.70
C LEU A 269 9.97 12.99 -21.47
N ASN A 270 10.66 12.43 -20.49
CA ASN A 270 10.42 11.09 -19.98
C ASN A 270 10.79 11.03 -18.48
N PHE A 271 10.42 9.93 -17.83
CA PHE A 271 10.72 9.77 -16.41
C PHE A 271 12.23 9.72 -16.11
N ARG A 272 13.01 8.90 -16.82
CA ARG A 272 14.42 8.61 -16.47
C ARG A 272 15.34 9.80 -16.68
N ASP A 273 15.33 10.35 -17.88
CA ASP A 273 16.24 11.41 -18.33
C ASP A 273 15.68 12.81 -18.03
N GLY A 274 14.40 12.91 -17.66
CA GLY A 274 13.74 14.14 -17.20
C GLY A 274 13.58 14.14 -15.68
N VAL A 275 12.49 13.54 -15.19
CA VAL A 275 12.06 13.60 -13.77
C VAL A 275 13.12 13.07 -12.80
N GLN A 276 13.58 11.84 -12.99
CA GLN A 276 14.55 11.16 -12.11
C GLN A 276 15.90 11.87 -12.10
N LYS A 277 16.34 12.38 -13.27
CA LYS A 277 17.58 13.15 -13.41
C LYS A 277 17.51 14.48 -12.66
N LEU A 278 16.45 15.25 -12.88
CA LEU A 278 16.22 16.51 -12.18
C LEU A 278 16.04 16.33 -10.66
N ALA A 279 15.44 15.22 -10.24
CA ALA A 279 15.31 14.86 -8.82
C ALA A 279 16.65 14.44 -8.17
N GLY A 280 17.73 14.28 -8.96
CA GLY A 280 19.04 13.88 -8.45
C GLY A 280 19.15 12.39 -8.11
N LEU A 281 18.26 11.56 -8.65
CA LEU A 281 18.18 10.12 -8.32
C LEU A 281 18.61 9.21 -9.49
N SER A 282 19.37 9.70 -10.46
CA SER A 282 19.87 8.93 -11.61
C SER A 282 20.69 7.69 -11.24
N LYS A 283 21.25 7.62 -10.03
CA LYS A 283 21.92 6.41 -9.52
C LYS A 283 21.01 5.17 -9.53
N ASN A 284 19.69 5.36 -9.49
CA ASN A 284 18.68 4.31 -9.50
C ASN A 284 18.21 3.93 -10.91
N ALA A 285 18.72 4.55 -11.98
CA ALA A 285 18.25 4.35 -13.35
C ALA A 285 18.29 2.87 -13.78
N LYS A 286 19.39 2.16 -13.53
CA LYS A 286 19.53 0.73 -13.86
C LYS A 286 18.54 -0.15 -13.09
N VAL A 287 18.28 0.19 -11.84
CA VAL A 287 17.36 -0.56 -10.99
C VAL A 287 15.92 -0.32 -11.43
N TYR A 288 15.58 0.92 -11.75
CA TYR A 288 14.30 1.30 -12.32
C TYR A 288 14.03 0.57 -13.65
N GLU A 289 15.01 0.51 -14.55
CA GLU A 289 14.92 -0.24 -15.81
C GLU A 289 14.67 -1.73 -15.55
N MET A 290 15.47 -2.35 -14.69
CA MET A 290 15.28 -3.75 -14.30
C MET A 290 13.88 -4.01 -13.70
N SER A 291 13.34 -3.08 -12.90
CA SER A 291 11.97 -3.20 -12.37
C SER A 291 10.90 -3.15 -13.46
N SER A 292 11.16 -2.43 -14.56
CA SER A 292 10.29 -2.43 -15.74
C SER A 292 10.34 -3.78 -16.46
N GLU A 293 11.52 -4.39 -16.59
CA GLU A 293 11.69 -5.68 -17.28
C GLU A 293 11.02 -6.84 -16.54
N VAL A 294 11.02 -6.82 -15.20
CA VAL A 294 10.37 -7.84 -14.37
C VAL A 294 8.86 -7.91 -14.64
N ILE A 295 8.21 -6.78 -14.95
CA ILE A 295 6.76 -6.70 -15.18
C ILE A 295 6.36 -7.30 -16.54
N HIS A 296 7.27 -7.39 -17.51
CA HIS A 296 6.96 -7.83 -18.88
C HIS A 296 7.11 -9.34 -19.12
N SER A 297 6.93 -10.18 -18.09
CA SER A 297 7.11 -11.64 -18.18
C SER A 297 8.46 -12.06 -18.79
N SER A 298 9.50 -11.27 -18.56
CA SER A 298 10.84 -11.54 -19.06
C SER A 298 11.43 -12.79 -18.37
N PRO A 299 12.50 -13.40 -18.93
CA PRO A 299 13.21 -14.48 -18.25
C PRO A 299 13.68 -14.13 -16.83
N LEU A 300 13.88 -12.83 -16.55
CA LEU A 300 14.16 -12.30 -15.20
C LEU A 300 12.99 -12.51 -14.23
N LEU A 301 11.73 -12.49 -14.69
CA LEU A 301 10.60 -12.81 -13.82
C LEU A 301 10.61 -14.30 -13.43
N ILE A 302 10.87 -15.19 -14.39
CA ILE A 302 10.69 -16.64 -14.23
C ILE A 302 11.87 -17.30 -13.51
N TYR A 303 13.10 -16.96 -13.87
CA TYR A 303 14.31 -17.65 -13.40
C TYR A 303 15.08 -16.89 -12.32
N SER A 304 14.47 -15.87 -11.72
CA SER A 304 15.17 -15.07 -10.73
C SER A 304 15.20 -15.66 -9.34
N SER A 305 16.26 -15.33 -8.62
CA SER A 305 16.38 -15.67 -7.21
C SER A 305 15.45 -14.79 -6.39
N LYS A 306 14.43 -15.40 -5.75
CA LYS A 306 13.57 -14.74 -4.76
C LYS A 306 14.39 -14.00 -3.69
N GLN A 307 15.47 -14.62 -3.22
CA GLN A 307 16.35 -14.02 -2.20
C GLN A 307 17.04 -12.75 -2.72
N TYR A 308 17.47 -12.73 -3.98
CA TYR A 308 18.05 -11.54 -4.59
C TYR A 308 17.04 -10.38 -4.65
N PHE A 309 15.84 -10.65 -5.18
CA PHE A 309 14.79 -9.63 -5.29
C PHE A 309 14.29 -9.17 -3.92
N ARG A 310 14.23 -10.06 -2.92
CA ARG A 310 13.94 -9.68 -1.54
C ARG A 310 14.86 -8.57 -1.04
N HIS A 311 16.16 -8.82 -1.07
CA HIS A 311 17.15 -7.89 -0.54
C HIS A 311 17.21 -6.60 -1.36
N LEU A 312 17.05 -6.73 -2.68
CA LEU A 312 17.01 -5.57 -3.56
C LEU A 312 15.81 -4.66 -3.27
N SER A 313 14.60 -5.24 -3.16
CA SER A 313 13.37 -4.51 -2.83
C SER A 313 13.46 -3.84 -1.46
N VAL A 314 13.95 -4.54 -0.43
CA VAL A 314 14.13 -3.97 0.91
C VAL A 314 15.09 -2.78 0.90
N LEU A 315 16.21 -2.89 0.19
CA LEU A 315 17.20 -1.81 0.14
C LEU A 315 16.66 -0.55 -0.52
N HIS A 316 16.00 -0.71 -1.66
CA HIS A 316 15.46 0.43 -2.37
C HIS A 316 14.22 1.01 -1.70
N LEU A 317 13.41 0.18 -1.02
CA LEU A 317 12.36 0.65 -0.13
C LEU A 317 12.94 1.54 0.98
N TYR A 318 14.03 1.12 1.63
CA TYR A 318 14.66 1.90 2.68
C TYR A 318 15.26 3.21 2.15
N GLU A 319 15.89 3.19 0.99
CA GLU A 319 16.41 4.41 0.35
C GLU A 319 15.30 5.43 0.08
N SER A 320 14.19 4.98 -0.52
CA SER A 320 13.03 5.84 -0.75
C SER A 320 12.40 6.32 0.57
N PHE A 321 12.32 5.45 1.58
CA PHE A 321 11.89 5.83 2.92
C PHE A 321 12.75 6.95 3.50
N PHE A 322 14.08 6.84 3.49
CA PHE A 322 14.96 7.86 4.08
C PHE A 322 14.85 9.22 3.37
N ASN A 323 14.56 9.26 2.07
CA ASN A 323 14.37 10.50 1.34
C ASN A 323 13.01 11.14 1.64
N ILE A 324 11.94 10.34 1.60
CA ILE A 324 10.56 10.79 1.82
C ILE A 324 10.34 11.16 3.29
N GLU A 325 10.97 10.43 4.22
CA GLU A 325 10.89 10.70 5.65
C GLU A 325 11.44 12.08 6.00
N LYS A 326 12.53 12.54 5.36
CA LYS A 326 13.05 13.90 5.57
C LYS A 326 12.03 14.98 5.20
N ILE A 327 11.30 14.77 4.10
CA ILE A 327 10.23 15.68 3.67
C ILE A 327 9.11 15.68 4.71
N PHE A 328 8.66 14.49 5.11
CA PHE A 328 7.64 14.34 6.15
C PHE A 328 8.06 14.99 7.48
N SER A 329 9.26 14.70 7.96
CA SER A 329 9.80 15.24 9.22
C SER A 329 9.84 16.76 9.19
N SER A 330 10.33 17.36 8.09
CA SER A 330 10.38 18.82 7.93
C SER A 330 8.99 19.44 7.94
N LEU A 331 8.02 18.80 7.28
CA LEU A 331 6.63 19.26 7.28
C LEU A 331 5.98 19.11 8.66
N TYR A 332 6.12 17.94 9.28
CA TYR A 332 5.49 17.61 10.56
C TYR A 332 5.96 18.53 11.68
N LEU A 333 7.28 18.77 11.79
CA LEU A 333 7.85 19.63 12.82
C LEU A 333 7.37 21.09 12.71
N LYS A 334 6.96 21.55 11.52
CA LYS A 334 6.40 22.90 11.33
C LYS A 334 4.93 23.01 11.74
N LEU A 335 4.22 21.89 11.79
CA LEU A 335 2.76 21.86 11.96
C LEU A 335 2.31 21.53 13.39
N VAL A 336 3.18 20.93 14.20
CA VAL A 336 2.81 20.44 15.54
C VAL A 336 3.42 21.26 16.66
N GLN A 337 2.80 21.15 17.85
CA GLN A 337 3.29 21.79 19.07
C GLN A 337 4.58 21.14 19.58
N GLU A 338 5.33 21.87 20.40
CA GLU A 338 6.67 21.46 20.87
C GLU A 338 6.70 20.09 21.57
N GLU A 339 5.65 19.73 22.31
CA GLU A 339 5.57 18.43 22.98
C GLU A 339 5.50 17.27 21.98
N ASP A 340 4.67 17.39 20.94
CA ASP A 340 4.56 16.39 19.89
C ASP A 340 5.83 16.33 19.04
N GLN A 341 6.50 17.48 18.82
CA GLN A 341 7.83 17.50 18.19
C GLN A 341 8.84 16.68 18.99
N LYS A 342 8.90 16.85 20.32
CA LYS A 342 9.80 16.07 21.20
C LYS A 342 9.51 14.58 21.13
N ARG A 343 8.23 14.18 21.20
CA ARG A 343 7.81 12.76 21.08
C ARG A 343 8.22 12.16 19.74
N PHE A 344 8.01 12.90 18.65
CA PHE A 344 8.41 12.46 17.31
C PHE A 344 9.94 12.34 17.17
N LEU A 345 10.71 13.34 17.60
CA LEU A 345 12.17 13.31 17.54
C LEU A 345 12.74 12.15 18.38
N PHE A 346 12.12 11.84 19.52
CA PHE A 346 12.49 10.68 20.34
C PHE A 346 12.26 9.36 19.59
N MET A 347 11.06 9.17 19.03
CA MET A 347 10.74 8.02 18.19
C MET A 347 11.69 7.90 17.00
N GLN A 348 11.93 8.99 16.28
CA GLN A 348 12.84 9.07 15.14
C GLN A 348 14.25 8.64 15.57
N LYS A 349 14.77 9.18 16.68
CA LYS A 349 16.09 8.82 17.21
C LYS A 349 16.25 7.31 17.46
N ILE A 350 15.21 6.64 17.96
CA ILE A 350 15.26 5.19 18.24
C ILE A 350 15.16 4.38 16.95
N TYR A 351 14.07 4.54 16.21
CA TYR A 351 13.77 3.64 15.10
C TYR A 351 14.56 3.97 13.84
N PHE A 352 14.88 5.24 13.58
CA PHE A 352 15.64 5.64 12.39
C PHE A 352 17.09 5.12 12.44
N VAL A 353 17.71 5.13 13.63
CA VAL A 353 19.03 4.51 13.86
C VAL A 353 18.96 3.00 13.60
N GLN A 354 17.94 2.33 14.11
CA GLN A 354 17.74 0.90 13.87
C GLN A 354 17.56 0.61 12.37
N LEU A 355 16.77 1.41 11.65
CA LEU A 355 16.56 1.28 10.20
C LEU A 355 17.86 1.45 9.42
N HIS A 356 18.72 2.40 9.78
CA HIS A 356 20.03 2.54 9.15
C HIS A 356 20.94 1.32 9.36
N ASN A 357 20.90 0.72 10.55
CA ASN A 357 21.67 -0.51 10.82
C ASN A 357 21.13 -1.68 10.01
N LEU A 358 19.80 -1.84 9.95
CA LEU A 358 19.15 -2.86 9.12
C LEU A 358 19.47 -2.66 7.64
N TYR A 359 19.44 -1.43 7.13
CA TYR A 359 19.84 -1.10 5.76
C TYR A 359 21.26 -1.58 5.45
N LYS A 360 22.23 -1.30 6.34
CA LYS A 360 23.63 -1.74 6.17
C LYS A 360 23.74 -3.27 6.13
N LEU A 361 23.01 -3.97 7.01
CA LEU A 361 22.99 -5.43 7.05
C LEU A 361 22.43 -6.03 5.76
N GLU A 362 21.29 -5.52 5.28
CA GLU A 362 20.67 -5.98 4.04
C GLU A 362 21.56 -5.70 2.82
N ARG A 363 22.31 -4.59 2.85
CA ARG A 363 23.26 -4.23 1.79
C ARG A 363 24.43 -5.20 1.75
N ALA A 364 24.94 -5.61 2.91
CA ALA A 364 25.98 -6.63 3.01
C ALA A 364 25.50 -7.98 2.48
N LYS A 365 24.26 -8.39 2.84
CA LYS A 365 23.64 -9.63 2.31
C LYS A 365 23.52 -9.61 0.79
N LEU A 366 23.01 -8.52 0.21
CA LEU A 366 22.90 -8.42 -1.25
C LEU A 366 24.27 -8.50 -1.95
N LYS A 367 25.29 -7.85 -1.40
CA LYS A 367 26.67 -7.93 -1.93
C LYS A 367 27.19 -9.37 -1.90
N SER A 368 26.97 -10.10 -0.81
CA SER A 368 27.41 -11.50 -0.69
C SER A 368 26.75 -12.41 -1.73
N LEU A 369 25.48 -12.17 -2.08
CA LEU A 369 24.78 -12.92 -3.12
C LEU A 369 25.31 -12.65 -4.51
N LYS A 370 25.71 -11.40 -4.79
CA LYS A 370 26.34 -11.04 -6.07
C LYS A 370 27.70 -11.70 -6.22
N ALA A 371 28.50 -11.75 -5.14
CA ALA A 371 29.81 -12.40 -5.15
C ALA A 371 29.75 -13.93 -5.37
N LYS A 372 28.72 -14.60 -4.85
CA LYS A 372 28.49 -16.04 -5.05
C LYS A 372 28.09 -16.43 -6.48
N LYS A 373 27.69 -15.48 -7.32
CA LYS A 373 27.35 -15.73 -8.74
C LYS A 373 28.54 -15.55 -9.69
N THR A 374 29.65 -15.00 -9.20
CA THR A 374 30.87 -14.73 -9.99
C THR A 374 31.97 -15.78 -9.81
N ASN A 375 31.76 -16.76 -8.93
CA ASN A 375 32.49 -18.02 -8.85
C ASN A 375 31.58 -19.13 -9.38
#